data_AF-A0A946V212-F1
#
_entry.id   AF-A0A946V212-F1
#
_cell.length_a   1.000
_cell.length_b   1.000
_cell.length_c   1.000
_cell.angle_alpha   90.00
_cell.angle_beta   90.00
_cell.angle_gamma   90.00
#
_symmetry.space_group_name_H-M   'P 1'
#
loop_
_entity.id
_entity.type
_entity.pdbx_description
1 polymer ?
#
loop_
_entity_poly.entity_id
_entity_poly.type
_entity_poly.pdbx_seq_one_letter_code
_entity_poly.pdbx_strand_id
1 'polypeptide(L)'
;MRKPESETARRRRRRRRRIQVILIYTAIAVCLAWFFESQATTTVIFVRHAEKAATPADDPGLSPAGQRRVAELTRQLLDADVVAGVDAVYSTAYRRTVETAQPVADALGLAVNTYDAADTEAIMESIVREHKGKIILVVGHSNTLPALIGNMGASKKVPEIADAEYDNIYIVSIPWFGKTKTIRLRYGEPYTA
;
A
#
# COMPACT_ATOMS: atom_id res chain seq x y z
N MET A 1 68.37 4.45 -18.01
CA MET A 1 68.29 4.18 -16.55
C MET A 1 67.19 5.03 -15.92
N ARG A 2 66.11 4.43 -15.38
CA ARG A 2 65.08 5.16 -14.61
C ARG A 2 65.61 5.38 -13.20
N LYS A 3 65.71 6.64 -12.72
CA LYS A 3 66.09 6.94 -11.33
C LYS A 3 65.09 6.26 -10.36
N PRO A 4 65.56 5.62 -9.28
CA PRO A 4 64.67 4.99 -8.30
C PRO A 4 63.80 6.05 -7.59
N GLU A 5 62.49 5.79 -7.50
CA GLU A 5 61.56 6.65 -6.75
C GLU A 5 61.98 6.75 -5.27
N SER A 6 61.92 7.96 -4.70
CA SER A 6 62.18 8.19 -3.28
C SER A 6 61.15 7.47 -2.40
N GLU A 7 61.56 7.05 -1.20
CA GLU A 7 60.67 6.37 -0.25
C GLU A 7 59.42 7.20 0.10
N THR A 8 59.56 8.52 0.15
CA THR A 8 58.47 9.47 0.42
C THR A 8 57.42 9.46 -0.71
N ALA A 9 57.85 9.38 -1.97
CA ALA A 9 56.97 9.23 -3.12
C ALA A 9 56.22 7.89 -3.08
N ARG A 10 56.91 6.79 -2.73
CA ARG A 10 56.30 5.46 -2.55
C ARG A 10 55.26 5.45 -1.43
N ARG A 11 55.54 6.07 -0.27
CA ARG A 11 54.59 6.20 0.86
C ARG A 11 53.36 7.03 0.49
N ARG A 12 53.53 8.18 -0.20
CA ARG A 12 52.41 9.01 -0.69
C ARG A 12 51.53 8.27 -1.69
N ARG A 13 52.11 7.51 -2.63
CA ARG A 13 51.36 6.70 -3.62
C ARG A 13 50.56 5.59 -2.95
N ARG A 14 51.13 4.89 -1.96
CA ARG A 14 50.43 3.87 -1.16
C ARG A 14 49.28 4.47 -0.35
N ARG A 15 49.50 5.63 0.29
CA ARG A 15 48.44 6.36 1.03
C ARG A 15 47.31 6.81 0.11
N ARG A 16 47.61 7.36 -1.07
CA ARG A 16 46.61 7.73 -2.09
C ARG A 16 45.80 6.53 -2.57
N ARG A 17 46.44 5.39 -2.86
CA ARG A 17 45.74 4.15 -3.24
C ARG A 17 44.82 3.64 -2.13
N ARG A 18 45.27 3.63 -0.87
CA ARG A 18 44.43 3.25 0.27
C ARG A 18 43.22 4.17 0.42
N ILE A 19 43.43 5.48 0.32
CA ILE A 19 42.33 6.47 0.37
C ILE A 19 41.36 6.24 -0.80
N GLN A 20 41.85 6.04 -2.02
CA GLN A 20 41.02 5.74 -3.20
C GLN A 20 40.18 4.45 -3.00
N VAL A 21 40.79 3.38 -2.48
CA VAL A 21 40.08 2.13 -2.19
C VAL A 21 38.99 2.34 -1.13
N ILE A 22 39.30 3.08 -0.05
CA ILE A 22 38.31 3.39 1.01
C ILE A 22 37.16 4.22 0.44
N LEU A 23 37.46 5.24 -0.39
CA LEU A 23 36.44 6.07 -1.01
C LEU A 23 35.54 5.26 -1.96
N ILE A 24 36.12 4.41 -2.80
CA ILE A 24 35.36 3.54 -3.70
C ILE A 24 34.48 2.57 -2.90
N TYR A 25 35.04 1.92 -1.88
CA TYR A 25 34.30 1.00 -1.02
C TYR A 25 33.12 1.71 -0.34
N THR A 26 33.35 2.91 0.20
CA THR A 26 32.31 3.71 0.86
C THR A 26 31.22 4.12 -0.13
N ALA A 27 31.59 4.56 -1.34
CA ALA A 27 30.62 4.91 -2.38
C ALA A 27 29.76 3.71 -2.78
N ILE A 28 30.37 2.53 -2.98
CA ILE A 28 29.64 1.30 -3.29
C ILE A 28 28.70 0.91 -2.14
N ALA A 29 29.16 1.00 -0.89
CA ALA A 29 28.34 0.68 0.28
C ALA A 29 27.12 1.61 0.38
N VAL A 30 27.29 2.91 0.13
CA VAL A 30 26.18 3.89 0.10
C VAL A 30 25.22 3.59 -1.05
N CYS A 31 25.72 3.33 -2.26
CA CYS A 31 24.88 2.96 -3.40
C CYS A 31 24.08 1.67 -3.15
N LEU A 32 24.69 0.67 -2.51
CA LEU A 32 24.00 -0.57 -2.15
C LEU A 32 22.94 -0.34 -1.07
N ALA A 33 23.25 0.45 -0.04
CA ALA A 33 22.27 0.81 0.99
C ALA A 33 21.05 1.51 0.38
N TRP A 34 21.28 2.51 -0.48
CA TRP A 34 20.22 3.18 -1.24
C TRP A 34 19.44 2.22 -2.14
N PHE A 35 20.13 1.31 -2.82
CA PHE A 35 19.48 0.31 -3.67
C PHE A 35 18.57 -0.62 -2.87
N PHE A 36 19.01 -1.12 -1.71
CA PHE A 36 18.18 -1.99 -0.87
C PHE A 36 17.02 -1.26 -0.20
N GLU A 37 17.22 -0.01 0.23
CA GLU A 37 16.14 0.83 0.75
C GLU A 37 15.07 1.09 -0.31
N SER A 38 15.47 1.19 -1.60
CA SER A 38 14.51 1.33 -2.70
C SER A 38 13.72 0.05 -3.03
N GLN A 39 14.09 -1.13 -2.50
CA GLN A 39 13.38 -2.40 -2.74
C GLN A 39 12.09 -2.57 -1.92
N ALA A 40 11.43 -1.48 -1.54
CA ALA A 40 10.22 -1.57 -0.75
C ALA A 40 9.02 -2.01 -1.61
N THR A 41 8.17 -2.88 -1.05
CA THR A 41 6.93 -3.32 -1.70
C THR A 41 5.80 -2.45 -1.17
N THR A 42 5.08 -1.77 -2.07
CA THR A 42 3.83 -1.10 -1.68
C THR A 42 2.72 -2.13 -1.61
N THR A 43 1.96 -2.12 -0.53
CA THR A 43 0.79 -2.99 -0.35
C THR A 43 -0.47 -2.15 -0.30
N VAL A 44 -1.45 -2.46 -1.14
CA VAL A 44 -2.73 -1.78 -1.13
C VAL A 44 -3.82 -2.79 -0.80
N ILE A 45 -4.53 -2.53 0.29
CA ILE A 45 -5.64 -3.31 0.80
C ILE A 45 -6.93 -2.66 0.29
N PHE A 46 -7.72 -3.39 -0.49
CA PHE A 46 -9.02 -2.94 -0.97
C PHE A 46 -10.13 -3.65 -0.23
N VAL A 47 -11.07 -2.85 0.21
CA VAL A 47 -12.38 -3.32 0.67
C VAL A 47 -13.47 -2.50 0.01
N ARG A 48 -14.61 -3.14 -0.21
CA ARG A 48 -15.85 -2.40 -0.46
C ARG A 48 -16.32 -1.80 0.86
N HIS A 49 -17.09 -0.71 0.82
CA HIS A 49 -17.90 -0.30 1.97
C HIS A 49 -18.69 -1.48 2.56
N ALA A 50 -18.93 -1.48 3.87
CA ALA A 50 -19.76 -2.47 4.53
C ALA A 50 -21.26 -2.29 4.23
N GLU A 51 -22.11 -3.21 4.70
CA GLU A 51 -23.54 -3.25 4.44
C GLU A 51 -24.22 -1.91 4.77
N LYS A 52 -24.81 -1.29 3.74
CA LYS A 52 -25.53 -0.02 3.87
C LYS A 52 -26.89 -0.21 4.53
N ALA A 53 -27.35 0.82 5.24
CA ALA A 53 -28.73 0.93 5.69
C ALA A 53 -29.67 1.13 4.48
N ALA A 54 -30.96 0.89 4.68
CA ALA A 54 -31.98 1.16 3.66
C ALA A 54 -32.33 2.65 3.55
N THR A 55 -32.06 3.44 4.60
CA THR A 55 -32.42 4.86 4.68
C THR A 55 -31.26 5.70 5.23
N PRO A 56 -31.10 6.96 4.76
CA PRO A 56 -31.78 7.53 3.59
C PRO A 56 -31.34 6.83 2.29
N ALA A 57 -32.12 6.94 1.21
CA ALA A 57 -31.89 6.12 0.01
C ALA A 57 -30.76 6.63 -0.89
N ASP A 58 -30.48 7.93 -0.83
CA ASP A 58 -29.50 8.66 -1.64
C ASP A 58 -28.06 8.42 -1.17
N ASP A 59 -27.79 8.64 0.11
CA ASP A 59 -26.49 8.34 0.73
C ASP A 59 -26.66 7.66 2.10
N PRO A 60 -27.10 6.39 2.11
CA PRO A 60 -27.24 5.64 3.35
C PRO A 60 -25.90 5.47 4.04
N GLY A 61 -25.92 5.59 5.36
CA GLY A 61 -24.83 5.11 6.21
C GLY A 61 -24.81 3.59 6.31
N LEU A 62 -24.10 3.06 7.29
CA LEU A 62 -24.02 1.64 7.56
C LEU A 62 -25.23 1.13 8.33
N SER A 63 -25.64 -0.09 7.97
CA SER A 63 -26.59 -0.88 8.76
C SER A 63 -25.92 -1.43 10.03
N PRO A 64 -26.69 -1.97 11.00
CA PRO A 64 -26.11 -2.67 12.14
C PRO A 64 -25.21 -3.86 11.75
N ALA A 65 -25.52 -4.54 10.63
CA ALA A 65 -24.64 -5.58 10.09
C ALA A 65 -23.33 -4.98 9.59
N GLY A 66 -23.41 -3.86 8.87
CA GLY A 66 -22.24 -3.13 8.36
C GLY A 66 -21.34 -2.65 9.49
N GLN A 67 -21.90 -2.13 10.59
CA GLN A 67 -21.13 -1.72 11.76
C GLN A 67 -20.35 -2.89 12.39
N ARG A 68 -20.96 -4.08 12.48
CA ARG A 68 -20.25 -5.29 12.95
C ARG A 68 -19.13 -5.70 12.01
N ARG A 69 -19.35 -5.62 10.69
CA ARG A 69 -18.32 -5.89 9.69
C ARG A 69 -17.14 -4.92 9.81
N VAL A 70 -17.41 -3.64 10.04
CA VAL A 70 -16.36 -2.62 10.23
C VAL A 70 -15.58 -2.86 11.52
N ALA A 71 -16.24 -3.29 12.60
CA ALA A 71 -15.55 -3.71 13.81
C ALA A 71 -14.59 -4.89 13.54
N GLU A 72 -15.02 -5.88 12.77
CA GLU A 72 -14.15 -7.00 12.37
C GLU A 72 -13.01 -6.57 11.44
N LEU A 73 -13.27 -5.69 10.46
CA LEU A 73 -12.23 -5.11 9.61
C LEU A 73 -11.16 -4.40 10.45
N THR A 74 -11.61 -3.56 11.39
CA THR A 74 -10.73 -2.80 12.28
C THR A 74 -9.89 -3.75 13.12
N ARG A 75 -10.51 -4.78 13.72
CA ARG A 75 -9.80 -5.80 14.49
C ARG A 75 -8.72 -6.48 13.66
N GLN A 76 -9.04 -6.93 12.44
CA GLN A 76 -8.08 -7.61 11.56
C GLN A 76 -6.91 -6.72 11.14
N LEU A 77 -7.17 -5.45 10.81
CA LEU A 77 -6.12 -4.53 10.38
C LEU A 77 -5.23 -4.06 11.53
N LEU A 78 -5.76 -3.94 12.74
CA LEU A 78 -4.95 -3.69 13.94
C LEU A 78 -4.11 -4.91 14.32
N ASP A 79 -4.65 -6.12 14.21
CA ASP A 79 -3.87 -7.35 14.46
C ASP A 79 -2.74 -7.53 13.43
N ALA A 80 -2.90 -6.99 12.21
CA ALA A 80 -1.87 -7.00 11.17
C ALA A 80 -0.72 -5.98 11.41
N ASP A 81 -0.92 -4.98 12.27
CA ASP A 81 0.03 -3.88 12.56
C ASP A 81 1.25 -4.32 13.40
N VAL A 82 1.37 -5.60 13.77
CA VAL A 82 2.48 -6.09 14.60
C VAL A 82 3.85 -6.02 13.88
N VAL A 83 3.86 -5.98 12.53
CA VAL A 83 5.09 -5.92 11.71
C VAL A 83 5.19 -4.60 10.95
N ALA A 84 4.07 -4.17 10.35
CA ALA A 84 3.88 -2.89 9.70
C ALA A 84 2.37 -2.66 9.53
N GLY A 85 1.86 -1.53 10.02
CA GLY A 85 0.45 -1.16 9.92
C GLY A 85 0.10 -0.43 8.65
N VAL A 86 -1.19 -0.09 8.54
CA VAL A 86 -1.67 0.82 7.50
C VAL A 86 -1.07 2.21 7.74
N ASP A 87 -0.47 2.78 6.70
CA ASP A 87 0.15 4.12 6.71
C ASP A 87 -0.79 5.23 6.22
N ALA A 88 -1.78 4.87 5.40
CA ALA A 88 -2.75 5.81 4.85
C ALA A 88 -4.09 5.12 4.57
N VAL A 89 -5.18 5.87 4.75
CA VAL A 89 -6.54 5.41 4.49
C VAL A 89 -7.17 6.31 3.44
N TYR A 90 -7.81 5.71 2.44
CA TYR A 90 -8.55 6.38 1.39
C TYR A 90 -9.99 5.88 1.31
N SER A 91 -10.93 6.79 1.07
CA SER A 91 -12.32 6.42 0.78
C SER A 91 -12.93 7.38 -0.24
N THR A 92 -14.03 6.96 -0.88
CA THR A 92 -14.87 7.94 -1.58
C THR A 92 -15.63 8.82 -0.59
N ALA A 93 -16.26 9.89 -1.06
CA ALA A 93 -17.01 10.83 -0.22
C ALA A 93 -18.36 10.28 0.30
N TYR A 94 -18.83 9.14 -0.20
CA TYR A 94 -20.09 8.54 0.25
C TYR A 94 -20.04 8.17 1.72
N ARG A 95 -21.13 8.43 2.45
CA ARG A 95 -21.24 8.18 3.88
C ARG A 95 -20.85 6.75 4.25
N ARG A 96 -21.36 5.75 3.54
CA ARG A 96 -21.03 4.33 3.76
C ARG A 96 -19.55 4.00 3.59
N THR A 97 -18.82 4.64 2.66
CA THR A 97 -17.38 4.40 2.51
C THR A 97 -16.59 5.09 3.61
N VAL A 98 -16.98 6.32 4.00
CA VAL A 98 -16.34 7.03 5.12
C VAL A 98 -16.57 6.28 6.42
N GLU A 99 -17.80 5.88 6.75
CA GLU A 99 -18.12 5.12 7.96
C GLU A 99 -17.46 3.73 8.01
N THR A 100 -17.07 3.17 6.86
CA THR A 100 -16.27 1.94 6.80
C THR A 100 -14.79 2.19 7.07
N ALA A 101 -14.26 3.31 6.57
CA ALA A 101 -12.84 3.67 6.70
C ALA A 101 -12.51 4.27 8.08
N GLN A 102 -13.41 5.08 8.63
CA GLN A 102 -13.16 5.94 9.79
C GLN A 102 -12.71 5.16 11.03
N PRO A 103 -13.32 4.02 11.41
CA PRO A 103 -12.89 3.32 12.63
C PRO A 103 -11.47 2.76 12.55
N VAL A 104 -11.03 2.35 11.35
CA VAL A 104 -9.63 1.93 11.12
C VAL A 104 -8.69 3.13 11.23
N ALA A 105 -9.05 4.25 10.61
CA ALA A 105 -8.26 5.48 10.64
C ALA A 105 -8.13 6.02 12.08
N ASP A 106 -9.22 6.08 12.83
CA ASP A 106 -9.24 6.54 14.22
C ASP A 106 -8.36 5.67 15.12
N ALA A 107 -8.46 4.34 14.97
CA ALA A 107 -7.68 3.41 15.77
C ALA A 107 -6.17 3.49 15.50
N LEU A 108 -5.78 3.90 14.29
CA LEU A 108 -4.39 4.08 13.86
C LEU A 108 -3.91 5.54 13.95
N GLY A 109 -4.76 6.48 14.36
CA GLY A 109 -4.42 7.91 14.41
C GLY A 109 -4.17 8.54 13.02
N LEU A 110 -4.85 8.03 11.98
CA LEU A 110 -4.73 8.49 10.60
C LEU A 110 -5.93 9.32 10.17
N ALA A 111 -5.75 10.10 9.11
CA ALA A 111 -6.87 10.77 8.43
C ALA A 111 -7.44 9.89 7.32
N VAL A 112 -8.74 10.04 7.04
CA VAL A 112 -9.38 9.46 5.86
C VAL A 112 -9.21 10.43 4.68
N ASN A 113 -8.42 10.03 3.68
CA ASN A 113 -8.19 10.82 2.47
C ASN A 113 -9.31 10.54 1.45
N THR A 114 -10.02 11.58 1.03
CA THR A 114 -11.14 11.42 0.09
C THR A 114 -10.66 11.41 -1.36
N TYR A 115 -11.24 10.55 -2.20
CA TYR A 115 -11.03 10.54 -3.66
C TYR A 115 -12.36 10.42 -4.43
N ASP A 116 -12.37 10.80 -5.71
CA ASP A 116 -13.53 10.64 -6.58
C ASP A 116 -13.69 9.18 -7.03
N ALA A 117 -14.89 8.61 -6.89
CA ALA A 117 -15.20 7.26 -7.32
C ALA A 117 -14.97 7.03 -8.84
N ALA A 118 -15.07 8.08 -9.65
CA ALA A 118 -14.82 8.03 -11.08
C ALA A 118 -13.32 7.98 -11.44
N ASP A 119 -12.46 8.55 -10.58
CA ASP A 119 -11.03 8.76 -10.86
C ASP A 119 -10.17 7.56 -10.45
N THR A 120 -10.46 6.39 -11.03
CA THR A 120 -9.78 5.13 -10.64
C THR A 120 -8.31 5.02 -11.04
N GLU A 121 -7.86 5.78 -12.06
CA GLU A 121 -6.47 5.73 -12.54
C GLU A 121 -5.59 6.72 -11.76
N ALA A 122 -5.99 7.99 -11.71
CA ALA A 122 -5.23 9.05 -11.05
C ALA A 122 -4.98 8.77 -9.55
N ILE A 123 -5.97 8.22 -8.84
CA ILE A 123 -5.80 7.86 -7.42
C ILE A 123 -4.75 6.76 -7.23
N MET A 124 -4.72 5.76 -8.12
CA MET A 124 -3.75 4.66 -8.04
C MET A 124 -2.34 5.13 -8.36
N GLU A 125 -2.18 6.01 -9.35
CA GLU A 125 -0.90 6.66 -9.64
C GLU A 125 -0.40 7.49 -8.45
N SER A 126 -1.30 8.26 -7.81
CA SER A 126 -0.98 9.05 -6.62
C SER A 126 -0.49 8.15 -5.48
N ILE A 127 -1.23 7.08 -5.18
CA ILE A 127 -0.88 6.14 -4.10
C ILE A 127 0.48 5.49 -4.35
N VAL A 128 0.74 5.00 -5.56
CA VAL A 128 2.03 4.37 -5.90
C VAL A 128 3.18 5.37 -5.84
N ARG A 129 2.94 6.64 -6.19
CA ARG A 129 3.95 7.69 -6.15
C ARG A 129 4.27 8.15 -4.72
N GLU A 130 3.25 8.38 -3.91
CA GLU A 130 3.36 9.03 -2.60
C GLU A 130 3.59 8.04 -1.45
N HIS A 131 3.15 6.79 -1.62
CA HIS A 131 3.20 5.76 -0.57
C HIS A 131 4.05 4.55 -1.00
N LYS A 132 5.23 4.83 -1.55
CA LYS A 132 6.21 3.78 -1.89
C LYS A 132 6.64 3.00 -0.65
N GLY A 133 6.55 1.68 -0.70
CA GLY A 133 6.95 0.80 0.39
C GLY A 133 6.01 0.74 1.58
N LYS A 134 4.85 1.38 1.48
CA LYS A 134 3.87 1.52 2.56
C LYS A 134 2.66 0.60 2.38
N ILE A 135 1.84 0.50 3.41
CA ILE A 135 0.56 -0.20 3.39
C ILE A 135 -0.60 0.80 3.37
N ILE A 136 -1.50 0.68 2.40
CA ILE A 136 -2.58 1.65 2.18
C ILE A 136 -3.91 0.92 2.19
N LEU A 137 -4.88 1.41 2.95
CA LEU A 137 -6.26 0.95 2.88
C LEU A 137 -7.05 1.82 1.91
N VAL A 138 -7.74 1.20 0.96
CA VAL A 138 -8.65 1.87 0.02
C VAL A 138 -10.04 1.27 0.16
N VAL A 139 -11.00 2.12 0.53
CA VAL A 139 -12.41 1.77 0.69
C VAL A 139 -13.23 2.33 -0.48
N GLY A 140 -13.80 1.44 -1.29
CA GLY A 140 -14.57 1.81 -2.48
C GLY A 140 -15.90 1.09 -2.61
N HIS A 141 -16.33 0.87 -3.85
CA HIS A 141 -17.61 0.25 -4.22
C HIS A 141 -17.38 -1.05 -5.00
N SER A 142 -18.37 -1.94 -5.04
CA SER A 142 -18.29 -3.22 -5.75
C SER A 142 -17.93 -3.06 -7.23
N ASN A 143 -18.45 -2.01 -7.87
CA ASN A 143 -18.22 -1.71 -9.29
C ASN A 143 -16.89 -0.98 -9.57
N THR A 144 -16.32 -0.25 -8.60
CA THR A 144 -15.05 0.48 -8.80
C THR A 144 -13.83 -0.34 -8.41
N LEU A 145 -13.97 -1.26 -7.44
CA LEU A 145 -12.88 -2.08 -6.93
C LEU A 145 -12.14 -2.89 -8.02
N PRO A 146 -12.82 -3.61 -8.93
CA PRO A 146 -12.14 -4.34 -9.99
C PRO A 146 -11.28 -3.43 -10.90
N ALA A 147 -11.76 -2.21 -11.19
CA ALA A 147 -11.03 -1.24 -12.00
C ALA A 147 -9.81 -0.69 -11.25
N LEU A 148 -9.98 -0.28 -9.98
CA LEU A 148 -8.88 0.18 -9.13
C LEU A 148 -7.76 -0.87 -9.03
N ILE A 149 -8.14 -2.14 -8.82
CA ILE A 149 -7.18 -3.25 -8.76
C ILE A 149 -6.48 -3.44 -10.11
N GLY A 150 -7.24 -3.44 -11.21
CA GLY A 150 -6.72 -3.57 -12.57
C GLY A 150 -5.70 -2.48 -12.94
N ASN A 151 -5.93 -1.23 -12.50
CA ASN A 151 -5.07 -0.09 -12.80
C ASN A 151 -3.67 -0.19 -12.15
N MET A 152 -3.48 -1.02 -11.11
CA MET A 152 -2.15 -1.26 -10.53
C MET A 152 -1.36 -2.39 -11.21
N GLY A 153 -1.77 -2.80 -12.42
CA GLY A 153 -1.13 -3.90 -13.14
C GLY A 153 -1.33 -5.27 -12.47
N ALA A 154 -2.30 -5.38 -11.55
CA ALA A 154 -2.75 -6.65 -11.02
C ALA A 154 -3.41 -7.52 -12.10
N SER A 155 -3.53 -8.82 -11.84
CA SER A 155 -4.23 -9.73 -12.75
C SER A 155 -5.61 -9.17 -13.10
N LYS A 156 -5.89 -8.97 -14.40
CA LYS A 156 -7.18 -8.48 -14.94
C LYS A 156 -8.38 -9.42 -14.67
N LYS A 157 -8.25 -10.36 -13.74
CA LYS A 157 -9.22 -11.41 -13.42
C LYS A 157 -9.87 -11.20 -12.05
N VAL A 158 -9.95 -9.97 -11.55
CA VAL A 158 -10.82 -9.70 -10.41
C VAL A 158 -12.25 -9.92 -10.88
N PRO A 159 -12.98 -10.92 -10.33
CA PRO A 159 -14.34 -11.16 -10.74
C PRO A 159 -15.21 -9.97 -10.34
N GLU A 160 -16.34 -9.82 -11.04
CA GLU A 160 -17.38 -8.91 -10.62
C GLU A 160 -17.81 -9.23 -9.18
N ILE A 161 -18.02 -8.19 -8.38
CA ILE A 161 -18.42 -8.29 -6.99
C ILE A 161 -19.93 -8.03 -6.94
N ALA A 162 -20.71 -8.99 -6.46
CA ALA A 162 -22.16 -8.84 -6.41
C ALA A 162 -22.58 -7.72 -5.43
N ASP A 163 -23.75 -7.11 -5.64
CA ASP A 163 -24.20 -6.00 -4.77
C ASP A 163 -24.43 -6.43 -3.32
N ALA A 164 -24.73 -7.69 -3.04
CA ALA A 164 -24.85 -8.24 -1.69
C ALA A 164 -23.52 -8.81 -1.14
N GLU A 165 -22.44 -8.76 -1.91
CA GLU A 165 -21.14 -9.34 -1.55
C GLU A 165 -20.24 -8.29 -0.87
N TYR A 166 -20.20 -8.33 0.46
CA TYR A 166 -19.48 -7.34 1.31
C TYR A 166 -18.24 -7.91 2.00
N ASP A 167 -18.05 -9.23 1.95
CA ASP A 167 -17.03 -9.97 2.70
C ASP A 167 -15.69 -10.08 1.98
N ASN A 168 -15.46 -9.31 0.92
CA ASN A 168 -14.20 -9.32 0.17
C ASN A 168 -13.15 -8.37 0.76
N ILE A 169 -11.94 -8.89 0.95
CA ILE A 169 -10.72 -8.08 1.12
C ILE A 169 -9.69 -8.51 0.08
N TYR A 170 -9.16 -7.55 -0.67
CA TYR A 170 -8.10 -7.79 -1.66
C TYR A 170 -6.81 -7.15 -1.18
N ILE A 171 -5.73 -7.91 -1.21
CA ILE A 171 -4.39 -7.43 -0.87
C ILE A 171 -3.56 -7.46 -2.14
N VAL A 172 -3.14 -6.28 -2.59
CA VAL A 172 -2.34 -6.10 -3.80
C VAL A 172 -0.93 -5.68 -3.41
N SER A 173 0.06 -6.50 -3.75
CA SER A 173 1.47 -6.22 -3.49
C SER A 173 2.16 -5.80 -4.79
N ILE A 174 2.72 -4.59 -4.78
CA ILE A 174 3.42 -3.97 -5.89
C ILE A 174 4.91 -3.91 -5.53
N PRO A 175 5.71 -4.91 -5.94
CA PRO A 175 7.13 -4.88 -5.66
C PRO A 175 7.81 -3.83 -6.54
N TRP A 176 8.92 -3.27 -6.06
CA TRP A 176 9.79 -2.40 -6.87
C TRP A 176 10.23 -3.06 -8.18
N PHE A 177 10.43 -4.39 -8.16
CA PHE A 177 10.76 -5.18 -9.33
C PHE A 177 9.94 -6.48 -9.36
N GLY A 178 9.41 -6.83 -10.53
CA GLY A 178 8.66 -8.06 -10.76
C GLY A 178 7.18 -7.82 -11.07
N LYS A 179 6.36 -8.84 -10.82
CA LYS A 179 4.92 -8.81 -11.11
C LYS A 179 4.13 -8.43 -9.86
N THR A 180 3.12 -7.58 -10.05
CA THR A 180 2.08 -7.33 -9.04
C THR A 180 1.37 -8.64 -8.69
N LYS A 181 1.15 -8.86 -7.39
CA LYS A 181 0.41 -10.02 -6.88
C LYS A 181 -0.88 -9.55 -6.22
N THR A 182 -1.93 -10.34 -6.36
CA THR A 182 -3.23 -10.08 -5.73
C THR A 182 -3.67 -11.32 -4.98
N ILE A 183 -4.02 -11.12 -3.71
CA ILE A 183 -4.63 -12.14 -2.87
C ILE A 183 -6.05 -11.65 -2.57
N ARG A 184 -7.02 -12.55 -2.66
CA ARG A 184 -8.40 -12.31 -2.23
C ARG A 184 -8.64 -13.16 -1.00
N LEU A 185 -9.07 -12.53 0.09
CA LEU A 185 -9.51 -13.20 1.31
C LEU A 185 -10.97 -12.83 1.59
N ARG A 186 -11.55 -13.51 2.57
CA ARG A 186 -12.89 -13.24 3.09
C ARG A 186 -12.84 -12.78 4.54
N TYR A 187 -13.74 -11.91 4.96
CA TYR A 187 -13.83 -11.43 6.34
C TYR A 187 -15.29 -11.15 6.76
N GLY A 188 -15.55 -11.15 8.07
CA GLY A 188 -16.90 -10.89 8.61
C GLY A 188 -17.92 -11.97 8.25
N GLU A 189 -19.20 -11.58 8.22
CA GLU A 189 -20.31 -12.49 7.89
C GLU A 189 -20.17 -12.97 6.43
N PRO A 190 -20.17 -14.29 6.15
CA PRO A 190 -19.95 -14.81 4.80
C PRO A 190 -21.03 -14.39 3.81
N TYR A 191 -20.63 -14.06 2.58
CA TYR A 191 -21.57 -13.91 1.48
C TYR A 191 -22.11 -15.28 1.05
N THR A 192 -23.43 -15.43 1.09
CA THR A 192 -24.16 -16.58 0.53
C THR A 192 -24.90 -16.12 -0.72
N ALA A 193 -24.53 -16.69 -1.86
CA ALA A 193 -25.11 -16.40 -3.17
C ALA A 193 -26.51 -17.03 -3.35
#